data_AF-A0A936PCL8-F1
#
_entry.id   AF-A0A936PCL8-F1
#
_cell.length_a   1.000
_cell.length_b   1.000
_cell.length_c   1.000
_cell.angle_alpha   90.00
_cell.angle_beta   90.00
_cell.angle_gamma   90.00
#
_symmetry.space_group_name_H-M   'P 1'
#
loop_
_entity.id
_entity.type
_entity.pdbx_description
1 polymer ?
#
loop_
_entity_poly.entity_id
_entity_poly.type
_entity_poly.pdbx_seq_one_letter_code
_entity_poly.pdbx_strand_id
1 'polypeptide(L)' 'GIDFPYLLSMIHDSFMSRPNIIVVPGGKMELAMQLIFTPLILRLIENSKRA' A
#
# COMPACT_ATOMS: atom_id res chain seq x y z
N GLY A 1 -2.48 2.67 10.88
CA GLY A 1 -1.60 1.58 10.40
C GLY A 1 -1.88 1.29 8.94
N ILE A 2 -1.20 0.30 8.36
CA ILE A 2 -1.50 -0.20 7.02
C ILE A 2 -2.60 -1.26 7.15
N ASP A 3 -3.65 -1.16 6.33
CA ASP A 3 -4.77 -2.10 6.31
C ASP A 3 -4.49 -3.23 5.32
N PHE A 4 -3.91 -4.33 5.82
CA PHE A 4 -3.61 -5.51 5.01
C PHE A 4 -4.87 -6.22 4.50
N PRO A 5 -5.94 -6.42 5.29
CA PRO A 5 -7.21 -6.96 4.76
C PRO A 5 -7.74 -6.19 3.56
N TYR A 6 -7.71 -4.86 3.60
CA TYR A 6 -8.10 -4.04 2.46
C TYR A 6 -7.20 -4.28 1.24
N LEU A 7 -5.88 -4.26 1.42
CA LEU A 7 -4.93 -4.51 0.33
C LEU A 7 -5.11 -5.90 -0.31
N LEU A 8 -5.38 -6.93 0.49
CA LEU A 8 -5.64 -8.29 0.00
C LEU A 8 -6.94 -8.37 -0.83
N SER A 9 -7.98 -7.62 -0.44
CA SER A 9 -9.24 -7.58 -1.20
C SER A 9 -9.11 -6.84 -2.53
N MET A 10 -8.26 -5.81 -2.59
CA MET A 10 -8.08 -4.97 -3.78
C MET A 10 -7.05 -5.53 -4.75
N ILE A 11 -6.00 -6.19 -4.24
CA ILE A 11 -4.93 -6.77 -5.04
C ILE A 11 -5.19 -8.27 -5.15
N HIS A 12 -5.97 -8.68 -6.15
CA HIS A 12 -6.24 -10.09 -6.40
C HIS A 12 -4.94 -10.90 -6.54
N ASP A 13 -4.94 -12.16 -6.11
CA ASP A 13 -3.78 -13.06 -6.09
C ASP A 13 -2.60 -12.58 -5.22
N SER A 14 -2.79 -11.55 -4.40
CA SER A 14 -1.84 -11.20 -3.34
C SER A 14 -2.09 -12.04 -2.08
N PHE A 15 -1.03 -12.28 -1.31
CA PHE A 15 -1.11 -12.99 -0.04
C PHE A 15 -0.06 -12.46 0.93
N MET A 16 -0.25 -12.72 2.22
CA MET A 16 0.72 -12.36 3.24
C MET A 16 1.75 -13.47 3.43
N SER A 17 3.03 -13.18 3.24
CA SER A 17 4.12 -14.12 3.57
C SER A 17 4.48 -14.06 5.06
N ARG A 18 4.23 -12.91 5.70
CA ARG A 18 4.41 -12.65 7.14
C ARG A 18 3.35 -11.65 7.61
N PRO A 19 3.10 -11.51 8.92
CA PRO A 19 2.15 -10.54 9.46
C PRO A 19 2.36 -9.09 8.99
N ASN A 20 3.58 -8.74 8.57
CA ASN A 20 3.98 -7.40 8.13
C ASN A 20 4.46 -7.35 6.66
N ILE A 21 4.30 -8.43 5.88
CA ILE A 21 4.77 -8.50 4.50
C ILE A 21 3.67 -9.06 3.61
N ILE A 22 3.31 -8.31 2.56
CA ILE A 22 2.42 -8.72 1.50
C ILE A 22 3.22 -9.02 0.23
N VAL A 23 2.92 -10.16 -0.41
CA VAL A 23 3.43 -10.55 -1.72
C VAL A 23 2.45 -10.06 -2.77
N VAL A 24 2.94 -9.27 -3.73
CA VAL A 24 2.15 -8.68 -4.81
C VAL A 24 2.55 -9.31 -6.15
N PRO A 25 1.59 -9.77 -6.97
CA PRO A 25 1.88 -10.21 -8.33
C PRO A 25 2.48 -9.07 -9.17
N GLY A 26 3.53 -9.35 -9.96
CA GLY A 26 4.25 -8.33 -10.73
C GLY A 26 3.36 -7.48 -11.64
N GLY A 27 2.33 -8.07 -12.25
CA GLY A 27 1.36 -7.35 -13.11
C GLY A 27 0.42 -6.39 -12.36
N LYS A 28 0.39 -6.41 -11.03
CA LYS A 28 -0.44 -5.56 -10.17
C LYS A 28 0.38 -4.57 -9.33
N MET A 29 1.67 -4.44 -9.63
CA MET A 29 2.59 -3.55 -8.91
C MET A 29 2.15 -2.09 -8.94
N GLU A 30 1.67 -1.59 -10.08
CA GLU A 30 1.18 -0.21 -10.20
C GLU A 30 0.00 0.06 -9.26
N LEU A 31 -1.00 -0.83 -9.25
CA LEU A 31 -2.15 -0.74 -8.35
C LEU A 31 -1.71 -0.78 -6.88
N ALA A 32 -0.79 -1.69 -6.53
CA ALA A 32 -0.26 -1.77 -5.18
C ALA A 32 0.47 -0.49 -4.76
N MET A 33 1.29 0.08 -5.66
CA MET A 33 1.99 1.35 -5.41
C MET A 33 1.00 2.50 -5.20
N GLN A 34 -0.06 2.57 -6.00
CA GLN A 34 -1.09 3.60 -5.82
C GLN A 34 -1.81 3.45 -4.46
N LEU A 35 -2.21 2.25 -4.07
CA LEU A 35 -2.92 2.03 -2.81
C LEU A 35 -2.04 2.26 -1.58
N ILE A 36 -0.75 1.91 -1.66
CA ILE A 36 0.18 2.01 -0.52
C ILE A 36 0.83 3.39 -0.44
N PHE A 37 1.43 3.90 -1.52
CA PHE A 37 2.29 5.08 -1.47
C PHE A 37 1.52 6.40 -1.62
N THR A 38 0.45 6.46 -2.42
CA THR A 38 -0.32 7.70 -2.62
C THR A 38 -0.73 8.37 -1.30
N PRO A 39 -1.43 7.69 -0.36
CA PRO A 39 -1.82 8.33 0.90
C PRO A 39 -0.62 8.69 1.79
N LEU A 40 0.48 7.94 1.70
CA LEU A 40 1.70 8.24 2.45
C LEU A 40 2.37 9.51 1.94
N ILE A 41 2.50 9.65 0.62
CA ILE A 41 3.08 10.83 -0.02
C ILE A 41 2.24 12.07 0.29
N LEU A 42 0.90 11.98 0.22
CA LEU A 42 0.02 13.09 0.58
C LEU A 42 0.24 13.56 2.02
N ARG A 43 0.34 12.63 2.97
CA ARG A 43 0.66 12.95 4.38
C ARG A 43 2.04 13.58 4.54
N LEU A 44 3.05 13.10 3.81
CA LEU A 44 4.39 13.68 3.83
C LEU A 44 4.39 15.12 3.32
N ILE A 45 3.68 15.39 2.23
CA ILE A 45 3.53 16.74 1.67
C ILE A 45 2.79 17.65 2.64
N GLU A 46 1.67 17.18 3.23
CA GLU A 46 0.91 17.95 4.23
C GLU A 46 1.76 18.27 5.46
N ASN A 47 2.54 17.32 5.96
CA ASN A 47 3.42 17.54 7.11
C ASN A 47 4.56 18.51 6.76
N SER A 48 5.15 18.39 5.57
CA SER A 48 6.19 19.30 5.08
C SER A 48 5.69 20.74 4.97
N LYS A 49 4.44 20.95 4.54
CA LYS A 49 3.82 22.28 4.48
C LYS A 49 3.49 22.91 5.84
N ARG A 50 3.45 22.10 6.91
CA ARG A 50 3.13 22.55 8.28
C ARG A 50 4.38 22.84 9.11
N ALA A 51 5.55 22.41 8.67
CA ALA A 51 6.86 22.68 9.28
C ALA A 51 7.45 23.99 8.74
#